data_AF-A0A822ZI51-F1
#
_entry.id   AF-A0A822ZI51-F1
#
_cell.length_a   1.000
_cell.length_b   1.000
_cell.length_c   1.000
_cell.angle_alpha   90.00
_cell.angle_beta   90.00
_cell.angle_gamma   90.00
#
_symmetry.space_group_name_H-M   'P 1'
#
loop_
_entity.id
_entity.type
_entity.pdbx_description
1 polymer ?
#
loop_
_entity_poly.entity_id
_entity_poly.type
_entity_poly.pdbx_seq_one_letter_code
_entity_poly.pdbx_strand_id
1 'polypeptide(L)'
;MMQFDYRIPALGLETCSAGAGMVESALQMNGLPISIYAPETVGCVVVDSQGRCAAATSTGGLMNKMSGRIGDSPLIGAGTYACDLCAVSCTGEGEAIIRGTLARDVAAVMEYKGLQLQDAVDYVIKKRLDEGKAGMIAVSSNGEVAYGFNTTGMFRGCATEDGFMEVGIWE
;
A
#
# COMPACT_ATOMS: atom_id res chain seq x y z
N MET A 1 16.29 5.45 -34.75
CA MET A 1 15.98 6.59 -33.86
C MET A 1 14.47 6.79 -33.92
N MET A 2 13.71 6.22 -32.99
CA MET A 2 12.25 6.39 -32.94
C MET A 2 11.94 7.68 -32.19
N GLN A 3 11.26 8.60 -32.87
CA GLN A 3 10.83 9.88 -32.34
C GLN A 3 9.36 9.73 -31.93
N PHE A 4 9.07 9.75 -30.63
CA PHE A 4 7.70 9.75 -30.12
C PHE A 4 7.19 11.20 -30.06
N ASP A 5 6.26 11.55 -30.94
CA ASP A 5 5.58 12.86 -30.97
C ASP A 5 4.45 12.84 -29.91
N TYR A 6 4.70 13.39 -28.72
CA TYR A 6 3.69 13.61 -27.69
C TYR A 6 3.03 14.98 -27.90
N ARG A 7 1.99 15.03 -28.73
CA ARG A 7 1.05 16.16 -28.69
C ARG A 7 0.02 15.91 -27.61
N ILE A 8 0.21 16.60 -26.48
CA ILE A 8 -0.77 16.68 -25.39
C ILE A 8 -1.99 17.45 -25.92
N PRO A 9 -3.21 16.89 -25.90
CA PRO A 9 -4.40 17.68 -26.12
C PRO A 9 -4.57 18.64 -24.95
N ALA A 10 -4.26 19.92 -25.18
CA ALA A 10 -4.54 20.99 -24.24
C ALA A 10 -6.04 21.34 -24.30
N LEU A 11 -6.88 20.56 -23.62
CA LEU A 11 -8.25 20.96 -23.31
C LEU A 11 -8.79 20.12 -22.14
N GLY A 12 -9.13 20.80 -21.04
CA GLY A 12 -9.77 20.19 -19.86
C GLY A 12 -8.90 20.15 -18.61
N LEU A 13 -8.20 21.23 -18.31
CA LEU A 13 -7.39 21.38 -17.11
C LEU A 13 -8.21 22.09 -16.04
N GLU A 14 -9.15 21.38 -15.40
CA GLU A 14 -9.75 21.83 -14.13
C GLU A 14 -9.72 20.68 -13.12
N THR A 15 -8.76 20.80 -12.20
CA THR A 15 -8.71 20.25 -10.84
C THR A 15 -9.20 18.80 -10.61
N CYS A 16 -8.27 17.92 -10.22
CA CYS A 16 -8.56 16.66 -9.53
C CYS A 16 -9.03 16.92 -8.07
N SER A 17 -10.05 17.75 -7.89
CA SER A 17 -10.75 17.93 -6.62
C SER A 17 -12.19 17.45 -6.82
N ALA A 18 -12.58 16.44 -6.05
CA ALA A 18 -13.95 15.94 -6.02
C ALA A 18 -14.92 17.07 -5.63
N GLY A 19 -15.63 17.60 -6.61
CA GLY A 19 -16.53 18.73 -6.38
C GLY A 19 -17.33 19.13 -7.62
N ALA A 20 -18.14 18.22 -8.17
CA ALA A 20 -19.27 18.56 -9.04
C ALA A 20 -20.33 17.46 -8.97
N GLY A 21 -21.58 17.85 -8.75
CA GLY A 21 -22.69 16.97 -8.39
C GLY A 21 -23.13 15.97 -9.47
N MET A 22 -23.34 14.73 -9.01
CA MET A 22 -24.34 13.72 -9.38
C MET A 22 -24.80 13.62 -10.85
N VAL A 23 -24.07 12.79 -11.62
CA VAL A 23 -24.67 11.62 -12.29
C VAL A 23 -23.70 10.46 -12.08
N GLU A 24 -23.99 9.62 -11.09
CA GLU A 24 -23.20 8.45 -10.71
C GLU A 24 -23.38 7.33 -11.75
N SER A 25 -22.76 7.47 -12.92
CA SER A 25 -22.44 6.28 -13.73
C SER A 25 -21.19 5.68 -13.12
N ALA A 26 -21.37 4.94 -12.02
CA ALA A 26 -20.33 4.06 -11.53
C ALA A 26 -19.99 3.12 -12.69
N LEU A 27 -18.76 3.18 -13.21
CA LEU A 27 -18.28 2.20 -14.16
C LEU A 27 -18.58 0.82 -13.57
N GLN A 28 -19.34 0.01 -14.28
CA GLN A 28 -19.69 -1.35 -13.88
C GLN A 28 -18.96 -2.32 -14.79
N MET A 29 -18.32 -3.32 -14.21
CA MET A 29 -17.83 -4.48 -14.94
C MET A 29 -18.64 -5.69 -14.45
N ASN A 30 -19.22 -6.45 -15.38
CA ASN A 30 -20.13 -7.58 -15.09
C ASN A 30 -21.29 -7.26 -14.12
N GLY A 31 -21.84 -6.03 -14.17
CA GLY A 31 -22.95 -5.62 -13.30
C GLY A 31 -22.57 -5.27 -11.86
N LEU A 32 -21.27 -5.26 -11.55
CA LEU A 32 -20.72 -4.84 -10.26
C LEU A 32 -19.99 -3.51 -10.40
N PRO A 33 -20.15 -2.54 -9.47
CA PRO A 33 -19.38 -1.31 -9.50
C PRO A 33 -17.88 -1.61 -9.49
N ILE A 34 -17.11 -0.86 -10.28
CA ILE A 34 -15.69 -1.10 -10.50
C ILE A 34 -14.87 -1.01 -9.19
N SER A 35 -15.41 -0.30 -8.20
CA SER A 35 -14.88 -0.24 -6.82
C SER A 35 -14.76 -1.60 -6.13
N ILE A 36 -15.48 -2.63 -6.60
CA ILE A 36 -15.40 -4.00 -6.10
C ILE A 36 -14.18 -4.73 -6.65
N TYR A 37 -13.67 -4.32 -7.81
CA TYR A 37 -12.42 -4.83 -8.38
C TYR A 37 -11.25 -4.10 -7.71
N ALA A 38 -11.01 -4.49 -6.46
CA ALA A 38 -9.94 -4.00 -5.60
C ALA A 38 -8.57 -4.02 -6.31
N PRO A 39 -7.62 -3.14 -5.92
CA PRO A 39 -6.26 -3.18 -6.44
C PRO A 39 -5.64 -4.58 -6.23
N GLU A 40 -5.24 -5.21 -7.34
CA GLU A 40 -4.50 -6.48 -7.32
C GLU A 40 -3.03 -6.20 -7.01
N THR A 41 -2.75 -5.95 -5.73
CA THR A 41 -1.40 -5.78 -5.21
C THR A 41 -1.06 -6.95 -4.31
N VAL A 42 0.11 -7.53 -4.54
CA VAL A 42 0.71 -8.58 -3.70
C VAL A 42 2.01 -8.07 -3.10
N GLY A 43 2.36 -8.59 -1.93
CA GLY A 43 3.55 -8.19 -1.22
C GLY A 43 4.10 -9.31 -0.36
N CYS A 44 5.41 -9.26 -0.11
CA CYS A 44 6.10 -10.14 0.82
C CYS A 44 7.15 -9.34 1.58
N VAL A 45 7.22 -9.57 2.88
CA VAL A 45 8.25 -9.04 3.76
C VAL A 45 8.87 -10.21 4.53
N VAL A 46 10.18 -10.18 4.70
CA VAL A 46 10.92 -11.25 5.38
C VAL A 46 12.02 -10.66 6.24
N VAL A 47 12.33 -11.36 7.31
CA VAL A 47 13.51 -11.15 8.15
C VAL A 47 14.18 -12.50 8.34
N ASP A 48 15.51 -12.54 8.23
CA ASP A 48 16.28 -13.76 8.49
C ASP A 48 16.87 -13.81 9.91
N SER A 49 17.52 -14.92 10.24
CA SER A 49 18.15 -15.12 11.57
C SER A 49 19.33 -14.19 11.85
N GLN A 50 19.80 -13.42 10.86
CA GLN A 50 20.81 -12.37 11.04
C GLN A 50 20.15 -10.99 11.24
N GLY A 51 18.82 -10.91 11.30
CA GLY A 51 18.06 -9.68 11.42
C GLY A 51 17.99 -8.86 10.13
N ARG A 52 18.33 -9.45 8.97
CA ARG A 52 18.30 -8.74 7.69
C ARG A 52 16.88 -8.73 7.13
N CYS A 53 16.33 -7.53 6.96
CA CYS A 53 14.98 -7.31 6.47
C CYS A 53 14.96 -7.09 4.96
N ALA A 54 13.97 -7.66 4.26
CA ALA A 54 13.70 -7.40 2.86
C ALA A 54 12.19 -7.29 2.58
N ALA A 55 11.84 -6.43 1.62
CA ALA A 55 10.45 -6.21 1.20
C ALA A 55 10.36 -6.24 -0.33
N ALA A 56 9.26 -6.78 -0.84
CA ALA A 56 8.91 -6.74 -2.25
C ALA A 56 7.40 -6.52 -2.41
N THR A 57 7.01 -5.68 -3.35
CA THR A 57 5.62 -5.38 -3.68
C THR A 57 5.44 -5.36 -5.19
N SER A 58 4.35 -5.95 -5.69
CA SER A 58 4.05 -6.02 -7.11
C SER A 58 2.55 -5.82 -7.34
N THR A 59 2.17 -5.17 -8.43
CA THR A 59 0.78 -4.83 -8.72
C THR A 59 0.50 -4.70 -10.22
N GLY A 60 -0.72 -5.05 -10.61
CA GLY A 60 -1.29 -4.62 -11.90
C GLY A 60 -1.71 -3.14 -11.90
N GLY A 61 -1.84 -2.54 -10.71
CA GLY A 61 -2.42 -1.22 -10.47
C GLY A 61 -3.95 -1.27 -10.37
N LEU A 62 -4.58 -0.10 -10.46
CA LEU A 62 -6.04 -0.01 -10.45
C LEU A 62 -6.63 -0.48 -11.78
N MET A 63 -7.80 -1.13 -11.71
CA MET A 63 -8.62 -1.42 -12.87
C MET A 63 -8.99 -0.12 -13.59
N ASN A 64 -8.97 -0.11 -14.92
CA ASN A 64 -9.28 1.07 -15.75
C ASN A 64 -8.39 2.30 -15.47
N LYS A 65 -7.15 2.10 -15.00
CA LYS A 65 -6.18 3.19 -14.85
C LYS A 65 -5.86 3.84 -16.20
N MET A 66 -5.63 5.16 -16.19
CA MET A 66 -5.05 5.85 -17.34
C MET A 66 -3.68 5.25 -17.67
N SER A 67 -3.38 5.12 -18.97
CA SER A 67 -2.04 4.71 -19.40
C SER A 67 -0.99 5.67 -18.84
N GLY A 68 0.07 5.12 -18.23
CA GLY A 68 1.10 5.90 -17.55
C GLY A 68 0.81 6.25 -16.08
N ARG A 69 -0.38 5.91 -15.52
CA ARG A 69 -0.62 6.07 -14.08
C ARG A 69 0.25 5.11 -13.28
N ILE A 70 1.05 5.66 -12.37
CA ILE A 70 1.90 4.93 -11.44
C ILE A 70 1.30 5.04 -10.03
N GLY A 71 1.14 3.90 -9.37
CA GLY A 71 0.68 3.81 -7.97
C GLY A 71 1.84 3.78 -6.97
N ASP A 72 1.55 3.39 -5.74
CA ASP A 72 2.49 3.33 -4.63
C ASP A 72 3.49 2.17 -4.71
N SER A 73 3.06 1.01 -5.24
CA SER A 73 3.84 -0.24 -5.17
C SER A 73 5.27 -0.16 -5.73
N PRO A 74 5.58 0.54 -6.85
CA PRO A 74 6.95 0.68 -7.33
C PRO A 74 7.73 1.84 -6.68
N LEU A 75 7.12 2.60 -5.77
CA LEU A 75 7.71 3.79 -5.19
C LEU A 75 8.28 3.49 -3.79
N ILE A 76 9.61 3.60 -3.67
CA ILE A 76 10.32 3.36 -2.42
C ILE A 76 9.86 4.34 -1.34
N GLY A 77 9.53 3.80 -0.18
CA GLY A 77 9.00 4.54 0.97
C GLY A 77 7.50 4.77 0.94
N ALA A 78 6.83 4.56 -0.21
CA ALA A 78 5.37 4.54 -0.28
C ALA A 78 4.84 3.11 -0.12
N GLY A 79 4.93 2.31 -1.19
CA GLY A 79 4.42 0.93 -1.21
C GLY A 79 5.40 -0.11 -0.67
N THR A 80 6.71 0.15 -0.80
CA THR A 80 7.76 -0.80 -0.38
C THR A 80 8.85 -0.05 0.37
N TYR A 81 9.26 -0.58 1.53
CA TYR A 81 10.43 -0.06 2.24
C TYR A 81 11.10 -1.17 3.05
N ALA A 82 12.42 -1.17 3.12
CA ALA A 82 13.18 -2.04 4.01
C ALA A 82 14.43 -1.30 4.51
N CYS A 83 14.74 -1.46 5.78
CA CYS A 83 15.95 -0.96 6.43
C CYS A 83 16.38 -1.94 7.54
N ASP A 84 17.43 -1.58 8.27
CA ASP A 84 17.98 -2.39 9.37
C ASP A 84 16.99 -2.64 10.52
N LEU A 85 15.91 -1.85 10.63
CA LEU A 85 14.91 -2.00 11.70
C LEU A 85 13.71 -2.84 11.27
N CYS A 86 13.24 -2.68 10.03
CA CYS A 86 12.03 -3.34 9.55
C CYS A 86 11.93 -3.38 8.02
N ALA A 87 11.04 -4.26 7.53
CA ALA A 87 10.60 -4.32 6.14
C ALA A 87 9.07 -4.19 6.09
N VAL A 88 8.56 -3.45 5.10
CA VAL A 88 7.14 -3.11 4.96
C VAL A 88 6.72 -3.21 3.50
N SER A 89 5.56 -3.81 3.27
CA SER A 89 4.86 -3.81 1.98
C SER A 89 3.41 -3.36 2.19
N CYS A 90 2.97 -2.38 1.41
CA CYS A 90 1.62 -1.81 1.47
C CYS A 90 0.75 -2.26 0.29
N THR A 91 -0.56 -2.12 0.47
CA THR A 91 -1.60 -2.35 -0.55
C THR A 91 -2.79 -1.42 -0.28
N GLY A 92 -3.52 -1.03 -1.32
CA GLY A 92 -4.72 -0.19 -1.22
C GLY A 92 -4.73 1.01 -2.16
N GLU A 93 -5.29 2.13 -1.69
CA GLU A 93 -5.39 3.37 -2.44
C GLU A 93 -4.00 4.04 -2.59
N GLY A 94 -3.38 3.81 -3.74
CA GLY A 94 -2.00 4.24 -4.00
C GLY A 94 -1.75 5.73 -3.75
N GLU A 95 -2.68 6.63 -4.08
CA GLU A 95 -2.53 8.07 -3.84
C GLU A 95 -2.45 8.41 -2.33
N ALA A 96 -3.21 7.71 -1.49
CA ALA A 96 -3.14 7.89 -0.03
C ALA A 96 -1.81 7.35 0.52
N ILE A 97 -1.39 6.17 0.05
CA ILE A 97 -0.12 5.53 0.44
C ILE A 97 1.08 6.41 0.04
N ILE A 98 1.07 7.00 -1.16
CA ILE A 98 2.11 7.92 -1.65
C ILE A 98 2.16 9.18 -0.80
N ARG A 99 1.03 9.86 -0.58
CA ARG A 99 0.99 11.10 0.19
C ARG A 99 1.48 10.91 1.63
N GLY A 100 1.16 9.78 2.24
CA GLY A 100 1.56 9.45 3.59
C GLY A 100 2.95 8.83 3.71
N THR A 101 3.64 8.52 2.60
CA THR A 101 4.90 7.75 2.59
C THR A 101 4.85 6.52 3.50
N LEU A 102 3.76 5.76 3.36
CA LEU A 102 3.26 4.85 4.40
C LEU A 102 4.31 3.83 4.87
N ALA A 103 4.98 3.15 3.93
CA ALA A 103 5.99 2.15 4.26
C ALA A 103 7.20 2.75 4.99
N ARG A 104 7.68 3.94 4.57
CA ARG A 104 8.78 4.64 5.26
C ARG A 104 8.36 5.13 6.64
N ASP A 105 7.11 5.58 6.78
CA ASP A 105 6.64 6.20 8.02
C ASP A 105 6.56 5.19 9.17
N VAL A 106 6.29 3.90 8.90
CA VAL A 106 6.41 2.82 9.91
C VAL A 106 7.84 2.77 10.46
N ALA A 107 8.83 2.69 9.58
CA ALA A 107 10.23 2.69 10.00
C ALA A 107 10.60 4.00 10.73
N ALA A 108 10.04 5.14 10.32
CA ALA A 108 10.34 6.44 10.94
C ALA A 108 9.73 6.56 12.33
N VAL A 109 8.54 6.00 12.54
CA VAL A 109 7.87 5.93 13.84
C VAL A 109 8.64 5.00 14.78
N MET A 110 9.10 3.84 14.31
CA MET A 110 9.98 2.98 15.10
C MET A 110 11.27 3.71 15.47
N GLU A 111 11.94 4.32 14.49
CA GLU A 111 13.25 4.99 14.66
C GLU A 111 13.18 6.22 15.56
N TYR A 112 12.20 7.10 15.36
CA TYR A 112 12.16 8.42 16.02
C TYR A 112 11.21 8.51 17.21
N LYS A 113 10.22 7.61 17.32
CA LYS A 113 9.33 7.54 18.48
C LYS A 113 9.62 6.35 19.39
N GLY A 114 10.46 5.40 18.95
CA GLY A 114 10.78 4.20 19.72
C GLY A 114 9.59 3.28 19.93
N LEU A 115 8.61 3.30 19.03
CA LEU A 115 7.48 2.36 19.09
C LEU A 115 7.90 0.98 18.57
N GLN A 116 7.31 -0.06 19.15
CA GLN A 116 7.45 -1.44 18.65
C GLN A 116 6.72 -1.60 17.31
N LEU A 117 7.01 -2.68 16.59
CA LEU A 117 6.53 -2.88 15.22
C LEU A 117 5.01 -2.78 15.09
N GLN A 118 4.25 -3.54 15.89
CA GLN A 118 2.79 -3.54 15.81
C GLN A 118 2.20 -2.15 16.17
N ASP A 119 2.71 -1.52 17.23
CA ASP A 119 2.27 -0.17 17.62
C ASP A 119 2.56 0.87 16.53
N ALA A 120 3.69 0.74 15.83
CA ALA A 120 4.06 1.62 14.72
C ALA A 120 3.13 1.42 13.52
N VAL A 121 2.81 0.16 13.16
CA VAL A 121 1.84 -0.17 12.11
C VAL A 121 0.47 0.40 12.45
N ASP A 122 -0.02 0.16 13.66
CA ASP A 122 -1.33 0.66 14.13
C ASP A 122 -1.36 2.19 14.12
N TYR A 123 -0.29 2.83 14.56
CA TYR A 123 -0.15 4.28 14.53
C TYR A 123 -0.27 4.82 13.09
N VAL A 124 0.45 4.25 12.14
CA VAL A 124 0.46 4.71 10.75
C VAL A 124 -0.90 4.48 10.10
N ILE A 125 -1.48 3.28 10.22
CA ILE A 125 -2.82 2.98 9.67
C ILE A 125 -3.87 3.95 10.24
N LYS A 126 -3.82 4.24 11.53
CA LYS A 126 -4.82 5.09 12.20
C LYS A 126 -4.62 6.58 11.98
N LYS A 127 -3.37 7.05 11.81
CA LYS A 127 -3.04 8.48 11.88
C LYS A 127 -2.53 9.09 10.58
N ARG A 128 -2.12 8.29 9.59
CA ARG A 128 -1.51 8.80 8.34
C ARG A 128 -2.38 8.65 7.11
N LEU A 129 -3.44 7.88 7.19
CA LEU A 129 -4.27 7.57 6.03
C LEU A 129 -5.42 8.55 5.78
N ASP A 130 -5.64 9.56 6.62
CA ASP A 130 -6.82 10.45 6.54
C ASP A 130 -8.12 9.64 6.29
N GLU A 131 -8.74 9.80 5.11
CA GLU A 131 -9.91 9.03 4.65
C GLU A 131 -9.56 7.82 3.77
N GLY A 132 -8.30 7.71 3.35
CA GLY A 132 -7.81 6.70 2.42
C GLY A 132 -7.83 5.28 3.01
N LYS A 133 -8.04 4.31 2.12
CA LYS A 133 -8.11 2.89 2.48
C LYS A 133 -6.86 2.14 2.07
N ALA A 134 -6.18 1.55 3.06
CA ALA A 134 -4.97 0.77 2.83
C ALA A 134 -4.74 -0.27 3.91
N GLY A 135 -3.84 -1.19 3.59
CA GLY A 135 -3.27 -2.17 4.51
C GLY A 135 -1.79 -2.36 4.27
N MET A 136 -1.13 -3.00 5.21
CA MET A 136 0.28 -3.33 5.11
C MET A 136 0.63 -4.57 5.92
N ILE A 137 1.71 -5.21 5.50
CA ILE A 137 2.43 -6.24 6.24
C ILE A 137 3.83 -5.73 6.56
N ALA A 138 4.33 -6.09 7.74
CA ALA A 138 5.64 -5.66 8.19
C ALA A 138 6.34 -6.74 9.03
N VAL A 139 7.67 -6.70 9.03
CA VAL A 139 8.52 -7.48 9.93
C VAL A 139 9.59 -6.59 10.54
N SER A 140 10.01 -6.89 11.77
CA SER A 140 11.14 -6.21 12.42
C SER A 140 12.40 -7.06 12.36
N SER A 141 13.55 -6.43 12.50
CA SER A 141 14.87 -7.10 12.60
C SER A 141 14.97 -8.08 13.76
N ASN A 142 14.05 -8.00 14.73
CA ASN A 142 13.98 -8.87 15.89
C ASN A 142 13.12 -10.11 15.66
N GLY A 143 12.57 -10.30 14.45
CA GLY A 143 11.72 -11.46 14.13
C GLY A 143 10.23 -11.25 14.43
N GLU A 144 9.80 -10.04 14.81
CA GLU A 144 8.39 -9.75 14.99
C GLU A 144 7.70 -9.65 13.63
N VAL A 145 6.47 -10.15 13.55
CA VAL A 145 5.59 -10.01 12.38
C VAL A 145 4.41 -9.13 12.76
N ALA A 146 4.01 -8.22 11.87
CA ALA A 146 2.88 -7.33 12.09
C ALA A 146 2.09 -7.13 10.80
N TYR A 147 0.82 -6.82 10.96
CA TYR A 147 -0.03 -6.36 9.88
C TYR A 147 -1.07 -5.38 10.41
N GLY A 148 -1.61 -4.56 9.53
CA GLY A 148 -2.67 -3.62 9.86
C GLY A 148 -3.36 -3.12 8.61
N PHE A 149 -4.69 -2.95 8.68
CA PHE A 149 -5.49 -2.47 7.57
C PHE A 149 -6.74 -1.75 8.08
N ASN A 150 -7.25 -0.78 7.30
CA ASN A 150 -8.51 -0.07 7.59
C ASN A 150 -9.58 -0.28 6.49
N THR A 151 -9.32 -1.24 5.61
CA THR A 151 -10.25 -1.80 4.61
C THR A 151 -11.18 -2.81 5.26
N THR A 152 -12.20 -3.27 4.54
CA THR A 152 -13.10 -4.35 5.03
C THR A 152 -12.33 -5.65 5.30
N GLY A 153 -11.29 -5.93 4.52
CA GLY A 153 -10.41 -7.07 4.70
C GLY A 153 -9.10 -6.91 3.94
N MET A 154 -8.14 -7.79 4.22
CA MET A 154 -6.85 -7.89 3.56
C MET A 154 -6.41 -9.37 3.54
N PHE A 155 -6.25 -9.93 2.34
CA PHE A 155 -5.65 -11.25 2.17
C PHE A 155 -4.22 -11.24 2.69
N ARG A 156 -3.94 -12.08 3.68
CA ARG A 156 -2.64 -12.10 4.36
C ARG A 156 -2.31 -13.48 4.89
N GLY A 157 -1.02 -13.73 5.05
CA GLY A 157 -0.51 -14.82 5.86
C GLY A 157 0.82 -14.42 6.47
N CYS A 158 1.09 -14.91 7.68
CA CYS A 158 2.36 -14.71 8.37
C CYS A 158 2.80 -16.01 9.05
N ALA A 159 4.10 -16.14 9.25
CA ALA A 159 4.70 -17.26 9.94
C ALA A 159 6.03 -16.84 10.58
N THR A 160 6.40 -17.52 11.65
CA THR A 160 7.66 -17.33 12.39
C THR A 160 8.35 -18.68 12.65
N GLU A 161 9.66 -18.64 12.95
CA GLU A 161 10.47 -19.85 13.14
C GLU A 161 10.04 -20.69 14.36
N ASP A 162 9.47 -20.06 15.39
CA ASP A 162 8.96 -20.71 16.60
C ASP A 162 7.65 -21.49 16.38
N GLY A 163 7.12 -21.48 15.15
CA GLY A 163 5.98 -22.28 14.73
C GLY A 163 4.64 -21.54 14.73
N PHE A 164 4.62 -20.23 15.02
CA PHE A 164 3.41 -19.44 14.80
C PHE A 164 3.13 -19.30 13.30
N MET A 165 1.85 -19.43 12.94
CA MET A 165 1.35 -19.32 11.58
C MET A 165 -0.10 -18.84 11.60
N GLU A 166 -0.41 -17.84 10.78
CA GLU A 166 -1.76 -17.31 10.62
C GLU A 166 -2.04 -17.09 9.13
N VAL A 167 -3.27 -17.37 8.71
CA VAL A 167 -3.79 -16.99 7.39
C VAL A 167 -5.16 -16.35 7.62
N GLY A 168 -5.38 -15.19 7.01
CA GLY A 168 -6.60 -14.43 7.24
C GLY A 168 -7.00 -13.55 6.07
N ILE A 169 -8.26 -13.14 6.11
CA ILE A 169 -8.85 -12.16 5.18
C ILE A 169 -9.51 -11.04 5.98
N TRP A 170 -10.23 -11.39 7.04
CA TRP A 170 -10.99 -10.48 7.89
C TRP A 170 -10.27 -10.29 9.24
N GLU A 171 -10.80 -9.36 10.06
CA GLU A 171 -10.49 -9.28 11.50
C GLU A 171 -10.99 -10.52 12.26
#